data_AF-A0A0S8C0F2-F1
#
_entry.id   AF-A0A0S8C0F2-F1
#
_cell.length_a   1.000
_cell.length_b   1.000
_cell.length_c   1.000
_cell.angle_alpha   90.00
_cell.angle_beta   90.00
_cell.angle_gamma   90.00
#
_symmetry.space_group_name_H-M   'P 1'
#
loop_
_entity.id
_entity.type
_entity.pdbx_description
1 polymer ?
#
loop_
_entity_poly.entity_id
_entity_poly.type
_entity_poly.pdbx_seq_one_letter_code
_entity_poly.pdbx_strand_id
1 'polypeptide(L)'
;LVVPYLVRRGLTVHHAIGTAAAVGWPLAFAGTVGYIASGIGRPELPQWSVGFIYLPALGWIVIASMLMAPVGARIAHRTPGKTLKRVFAIVLYVLATNMLIRFF
;
A
#
# COMPACT_ATOMS: atom_id res chain seq x y z
N LEU A 1 -1.68 8.62 7.80
CA LEU A 1 -2.31 9.82 8.43
C LEU A 1 -3.85 9.76 8.44
N VAL A 2 -4.49 9.36 7.34
CA VAL A 2 -5.97 9.29 7.23
C VAL A 2 -6.61 8.31 8.24
N VAL A 3 -6.01 7.13 8.44
CA VAL A 3 -6.53 6.08 9.34
C VAL A 3 -6.66 6.54 10.80
N PRO A 4 -5.62 7.06 11.48
CA PRO A 4 -5.74 7.51 12.88
C PRO A 4 -6.67 8.71 13.07
N TYR A 5 -6.81 9.58 12.06
CA TYR A 5 -7.72 10.73 12.09
C TYR A 5 -9.20 10.27 12.07
N LEU A 6 -9.54 9.32 11.20
CA LEU A 6 -10.91 8.79 11.10
C LEU A 6 -11.29 7.93 12.31
N VAL A 7 -10.35 7.16 12.87
CA VAL A 7 -10.56 6.42 14.12
C VAL A 7 -10.84 7.37 15.30
N ARG A 8 -10.24 8.57 15.33
CA ARG A 8 -10.49 9.59 16.37
C ARG A 8 -11.87 10.24 16.23
N ARG A 9 -12.46 10.24 15.02
CA ARG A 9 -13.82 10.72 14.73
C ARG A 9 -14.93 9.72 15.10
N GLY A 10 -14.60 8.57 15.69
CA GLY A 10 -15.58 7.57 16.14
C GLY A 10 -15.96 6.52 15.06
N LEU A 11 -15.33 6.56 13.89
CA LEU A 11 -15.53 5.55 12.86
C LEU A 11 -14.88 4.23 13.27
N THR A 12 -15.54 3.12 12.97
CA THR A 12 -14.96 1.79 13.18
C THR A 12 -13.67 1.65 12.38
N VAL A 13 -12.66 1.00 12.96
CA VAL A 13 -11.33 0.84 12.34
C VAL A 13 -11.42 0.25 10.93
N HIS A 14 -12.40 -0.63 10.69
CA HIS A 14 -12.71 -1.17 9.36
C HIS A 14 -13.08 -0.09 8.33
N HIS A 15 -13.98 0.85 8.68
CA HIS A 15 -14.36 1.94 7.77
C HIS A 15 -13.21 2.93 7.54
N ALA A 16 -12.42 3.21 8.57
CA ALA A 16 -11.25 4.09 8.46
C ALA A 16 -10.18 3.51 7.52
N ILE A 17 -9.98 2.19 7.54
CA ILE A 17 -9.06 1.50 6.61
C ILE A 17 -9.63 1.51 5.19
N GLY A 18 -10.93 1.21 5.01
CA GLY A 18 -11.57 1.20 3.70
C GLY A 18 -11.52 2.55 2.99
N THR A 19 -11.79 3.64 3.71
CA THR A 19 -11.70 5.00 3.17
C THR A 19 -10.26 5.42 2.88
N ALA A 20 -9.29 5.04 3.72
CA ALA A 20 -7.87 5.29 3.42
C ALA A 20 -7.38 4.50 2.19
N ALA A 21 -7.86 3.27 2.00
CA ALA A 21 -7.54 2.47 0.81
C ALA A 21 -8.13 3.09 -0.46
N ALA A 22 -9.34 3.65 -0.39
CA ALA A 22 -9.96 4.35 -1.52
C ALA A 22 -9.12 5.54 -2.00
N VAL A 23 -8.51 6.30 -1.08
CA VAL A 23 -7.58 7.41 -1.42
C VAL A 23 -6.24 6.90 -1.96
N GLY A 24 -5.83 5.68 -1.59
CA GLY A 24 -4.61 5.05 -2.11
C GLY A 24 -4.67 4.71 -3.59
N TRP A 25 -5.85 4.42 -4.14
CA TRP A 25 -6.03 4.07 -5.55
C TRP A 25 -5.62 5.19 -6.53
N PRO A 26 -6.14 6.43 -6.43
CA PRO A 26 -5.72 7.51 -7.32
C PRO A 26 -4.24 7.90 -7.10
N LEU A 27 -3.72 7.73 -5.87
CA LEU A 27 -2.29 7.96 -5.59
C LEU A 27 -1.41 6.94 -6.32
N ALA A 28 -1.76 5.65 -6.24
CA ALA A 28 -1.05 4.59 -6.95
C ALA A 28 -1.14 4.77 -8.47
N PHE A 29 -2.32 5.17 -8.97
CA PHE A 29 -2.52 5.48 -10.38
C PHE A 29 -1.63 6.64 -10.86
N ALA A 30 -1.66 7.77 -10.16
CA ALA A 30 -0.81 8.92 -10.47
C ALA A 30 0.69 8.57 -10.40
N GLY A 31 1.11 7.81 -9.38
CA GLY A 31 2.49 7.33 -9.25
C GLY A 31 2.90 6.42 -10.42
N THR A 32 2.01 5.51 -10.84
CA THR A 32 2.23 4.62 -11.98
C THR A 32 2.39 5.43 -13.27
N VAL A 33 1.50 6.39 -13.52
CA VAL A 33 1.57 7.28 -14.69
C VAL A 33 2.86 8.12 -14.65
N GLY A 34 3.25 8.64 -13.48
CA GLY A 34 4.51 9.38 -13.31
C GLY A 34 5.76 8.54 -13.58
N TYR A 35 5.77 7.27 -13.19
CA TYR A 35 6.86 6.33 -13.49
C TYR A 35 6.93 5.95 -14.97
N ILE A 36 5.78 5.81 -15.62
CA ILE A 36 5.71 5.61 -17.07
C ILE A 36 6.26 6.85 -17.77
N ALA A 37 5.76 8.04 -17.45
CA ALA A 37 6.17 9.31 -18.04
C ALA A 37 7.67 9.60 -17.84
N SER A 38 8.22 9.30 -16.66
CA SER A 38 9.64 9.48 -16.36
C SER A 38 10.55 8.44 -17.04
N GLY A 39 9.99 7.35 -17.54
CA GLY A 39 10.73 6.27 -18.22
C GLY A 39 10.70 6.36 -19.75
N ILE A 40 9.90 7.26 -20.34
CA ILE A 40 9.85 7.48 -21.78
C ILE A 40 11.12 8.23 -22.20
N GLY A 41 12.01 7.55 -22.93
CA GLY A 41 13.21 8.17 -23.53
C GLY A 41 14.57 7.63 -23.08
N ARG A 42 14.64 6.54 -22.29
CA ARG A 42 15.91 5.85 -22.00
C ARG A 42 16.11 4.62 -22.91
N PRO A 43 17.18 4.56 -23.73
CA PRO A 43 17.38 3.53 -24.74
C PRO A 43 17.93 2.18 -24.22
N GLU A 44 18.15 2.04 -22.91
CA GLU A 44 18.79 0.86 -22.30
C GLU A 44 17.79 -0.15 -21.70
N LEU A 45 16.50 -0.01 -21.97
CA LEU A 45 15.47 -0.84 -21.32
C LEU A 45 15.17 -2.13 -22.11
N PRO A 46 15.06 -3.29 -21.42
CA PRO A 46 14.74 -4.58 -22.03
C PRO A 46 13.37 -4.57 -22.73
N GLN A 47 13.23 -5.38 -23.77
CA GLN A 47 12.12 -5.40 -24.75
C GLN A 47 10.70 -5.61 -24.17
N TRP A 48 10.56 -5.84 -22.86
CA TRP A 48 9.30 -6.10 -22.15
C TRP A 48 8.93 -5.02 -21.11
N SER A 49 9.57 -3.84 -21.15
CA SER A 49 9.29 -2.72 -20.24
C SER A 49 8.53 -1.59 -20.93
N VAL A 50 7.48 -1.07 -20.29
CA VAL A 50 6.81 0.19 -20.70
C VAL A 50 7.20 1.26 -19.69
N GLY A 51 8.17 2.12 -20.05
CA GLY A 51 8.84 3.02 -19.09
C GLY A 51 9.64 2.23 -18.04
N PHE A 52 9.76 2.74 -16.81
CA PHE A 52 10.42 2.04 -15.69
C PHE A 52 9.65 0.79 -15.18
N ILE A 53 8.51 0.46 -15.77
CA ILE A 53 7.64 -0.63 -15.33
C ILE A 53 7.91 -1.88 -16.17
N TYR A 54 8.45 -2.91 -15.52
CA TYR A 54 8.67 -4.22 -16.11
C TYR A 54 7.36 -5.02 -16.11
N LEU A 55 6.75 -5.23 -17.29
CA LEU A 55 5.44 -5.91 -17.42
C LEU A 55 5.40 -7.28 -16.75
N PRO A 56 6.44 -8.14 -16.85
CA PRO A 56 6.41 -9.44 -16.19
C PRO A 56 6.39 -9.32 -14.66
N ALA A 57 7.18 -8.39 -14.08
CA ALA A 57 7.16 -8.17 -12.64
C ALA A 57 5.81 -7.61 -12.18
N LEU A 58 5.21 -6.69 -12.95
CA LEU A 58 3.87 -6.18 -12.66
C LEU A 58 2.84 -7.31 -12.64
N GLY A 59 2.88 -8.21 -13.63
CA GLY A 59 2.02 -9.39 -13.66
C GLY A 59 2.15 -10.26 -12.40
N TRP A 60 3.37 -10.61 -12.02
CA TRP A 60 3.62 -11.41 -10.81
C TRP A 60 3.16 -10.71 -9.53
N ILE A 61 3.39 -9.40 -9.40
CA ILE A 61 2.98 -8.62 -8.24
C ILE A 61 1.45 -8.54 -8.15
N VAL A 62 0.76 -8.31 -9.28
CA VAL A 62 -0.70 -8.26 -9.32
C VAL A 62 -1.29 -9.61 -8.91
N ILE A 63 -0.79 -10.72 -9.46
CA ILE A 63 -1.25 -12.06 -9.11
C ILE A 63 -1.04 -12.35 -7.62
N ALA A 64 0.18 -12.12 -7.12
CA ALA A 64 0.50 -12.32 -5.71
C ALA A 64 -0.37 -11.45 -4.79
N SER A 65 -0.56 -10.18 -5.14
CA SER A 65 -1.39 -9.24 -4.39
C SER A 65 -2.87 -9.63 -4.40
N MET A 66 -3.42 -10.04 -5.54
CA MET A 66 -4.82 -10.49 -5.64
C MET A 66 -5.07 -11.77 -4.83
N LEU A 67 -4.09 -12.67 -4.73
CA LEU A 67 -4.19 -13.84 -3.86
C LEU A 67 -4.11 -13.47 -2.38
N MET A 68 -3.21 -12.55 -2.03
CA MET A 68 -2.93 -12.18 -0.64
C MET A 68 -3.98 -11.22 -0.05
N ALA A 69 -4.59 -10.37 -0.87
CA ALA A 69 -5.61 -9.39 -0.49
C ALA A 69 -6.84 -9.99 0.24
N PRO A 70 -7.50 -11.05 -0.27
CA PRO A 70 -8.64 -11.65 0.42
C PRO A 70 -8.24 -12.36 1.72
N VAL A 71 -7.02 -12.91 1.80
CA VAL A 71 -6.49 -13.53 3.02
C VAL A 71 -6.31 -12.48 4.11
N GLY A 72 -5.69 -11.35 3.78
CA GLY A 72 -5.55 -10.21 4.69
C GLY A 72 -6.90 -9.63 5.12
N ALA A 73 -7.85 -9.48 4.19
CA ALA A 73 -9.18 -8.96 4.49
C ALA A 73 -9.97 -9.89 5.43
N ARG A 74 -9.88 -11.22 5.24
CA ARG A 74 -10.56 -12.21 6.09
C ARG A 74 -10.01 -12.23 7.52
N ILE A 75 -8.70 -12.07 7.67
CA ILE A 75 -8.04 -11.97 8.98
C ILE A 75 -8.41 -10.66 9.68
N ALA A 76 -8.48 -9.55 8.94
CA ALA A 76 -8.90 -8.25 9.48
C ALA A 76 -10.36 -8.29 9.99
N HIS A 77 -11.27 -8.88 9.21
CA HIS A 77 -12.70 -8.98 9.57
C HIS A 77 -12.98 -9.85 10.80
N ARG A 78 -12.18 -10.88 11.06
CA ARG A 78 -12.31 -11.74 12.26
C ARG A 78 -11.69 -11.14 13.53
N THR A 79 -10.91 -10.06 13.40
CA THR A 79 -10.17 -9.51 14.53
C THR A 79 -10.97 -8.38 15.22
N PRO A 80 -11.22 -8.45 16.54
CA PRO A 80 -11.95 -7.41 17.25
C PRO A 80 -11.26 -6.05 17.12
N GLY A 81 -12.04 -4.98 16.90
CA GLY A 81 -11.52 -3.65 16.54
C GLY A 81 -10.48 -3.05 17.51
N LYS A 82 -10.47 -3.48 18.79
CA LYS A 82 -9.43 -3.13 19.77
C LYS A 82 -8.06 -3.73 19.42
N THR A 83 -8.01 -4.98 18.98
CA THR A 83 -6.76 -5.67 18.63
C THR A 83 -6.20 -5.14 17.33
N LEU A 84 -7.07 -4.84 16.35
CA LEU A 84 -6.67 -4.24 15.07
C LEU A 84 -5.99 -2.87 15.27
N LYS A 85 -6.51 -2.05 16.21
CA LYS A 85 -5.89 -0.77 16.59
C LYS A 85 -4.50 -0.96 17.22
N ARG A 86 -4.33 -1.96 18.08
CA ARG A 86 -3.01 -2.29 18.67
C ARG A 86 -2.01 -2.76 17.62
N VAL A 87 -2.41 -3.68 16.74
CA VAL A 87 -1.53 -4.19 15.67
C VAL A 87 -1.09 -3.06 14.75
N PHE A 88 -2.01 -2.19 14.34
CA PHE A 88 -1.66 -1.04 13.51
C PHE A 88 -0.69 -0.07 14.20
N ALA A 89 -0.89 0.18 15.50
CA ALA A 89 0.03 0.99 16.29
C ALA A 89 1.42 0.37 16.40
N ILE A 90 1.51 -0.96 16.60
CA ILE A 90 2.78 -1.70 16.64
C ILE A 90 3.50 -1.60 15.28
N VAL A 91 2.79 -1.84 14.18
CA VAL A 91 3.38 -1.74 12.82
C VAL A 91 3.92 -0.34 12.56
N LEU A 92 3.18 0.71 12.93
CA LEU A 92 3.66 2.09 12.82
C LEU A 92 4.91 2.35 13.65
N TYR A 93 4.98 1.81 14.87
CA TYR A 93 6.14 1.97 15.74
C TYR A 93 7.38 1.29 15.16
N VAL A 94 7.22 0.07 14.63
CA VAL A 94 8.28 -0.68 13.94
C VAL A 94 8.74 0.08 12.70
N LEU A 95 7.81 0.60 11.89
CA LEU A 95 8.14 1.37 10.69
C LEU A 95 8.90 2.65 11.05
N ALA A 96 8.45 3.38 12.07
CA ALA A 96 9.09 4.61 12.55
C ALA A 96 10.51 4.33 13.04
N THR A 97 10.69 3.23 13.79
CA THR A 97 12.01 2.79 14.26
C THR A 97 12.91 2.39 13.10
N ASN A 98 12.39 1.66 12.11
CA ASN A 98 13.14 1.28 10.92
C ASN A 98 13.56 2.50 10.08
N MET A 99 12.68 3.49 9.91
CA MET A 99 13.03 4.76 9.26
C MET A 99 14.11 5.51 10.03
N LEU A 100 14.03 5.55 11.35
CA LEU A 100 15.06 6.19 12.19
C LEU A 100 16.42 5.50 12.02
N ILE A 101 16.44 4.16 12.05
CA ILE A 101 17.67 3.37 11.89
C ILE A 101 18.25 3.50 10.48
N ARG A 102 17.40 3.59 9.44
CA ARG A 102 17.85 3.71 8.05
C ARG A 102 18.26 5.14 7.68
N PHE A 103 17.80 6.12 8.44
CA PHE A 103 18.15 7.53 8.26
C PHE A 103 19.48 7.89 8.93
N PHE A 104 19.87 7.18 10.00
CA PHE A 104 21.21 7.22 10.59
C PHE A 104 22.17 6.27 9.86
#